data_AF-A0A8J7E6L3-F1
#
_entry.id   AF-A0A8J7E6L3-F1
#
_cell.length_a   1.000
_cell.length_b   1.000
_cell.length_c   1.000
_cell.angle_alpha   90.00
_cell.angle_beta   90.00
_cell.angle_gamma   90.00
#
_symmetry.space_group_name_H-M   'P 1'
#
loop_
_entity.id
_entity.type
_entity.pdbx_description
1 polymer ?
#
loop_
_entity_poly.entity_id
_entity_poly.type
_entity_poly.pdbx_seq_one_letter_code
_entity_poly.pdbx_strand_id
1 'polypeptide(L)'
;MTFTPTHVLVSRTKETPVQLVAGAKGYWLYTESELQTGAPPAFEMRPKLGFYCRGQQVVGFRLQPLTQKAAAQPQAPQLVQ
;
A
#
# COMPACT_ATOMS: atom_id res chain seq x y z
N MET A 1 16.56 -8.94 4.51
CA MET A 1 15.53 -8.97 3.44
C MET A 1 15.50 -7.60 2.79
N THR A 2 15.36 -7.52 1.46
CA THR A 2 15.32 -6.23 0.75
C THR A 2 13.90 -5.68 0.77
N PHE A 3 13.72 -4.46 1.27
CA PHE A 3 12.43 -3.77 1.23
C PHE A 3 12.14 -3.33 -0.22
N THR A 4 11.06 -3.86 -0.80
CA THR A 4 10.60 -3.48 -2.14
C THR A 4 9.18 -2.93 -2.04
N PRO A 5 9.02 -1.60 -1.87
CA PRO A 5 7.71 -1.03 -1.69
C PRO A 5 6.91 -1.16 -2.98
N THR A 6 5.66 -1.61 -2.86
CA THR A 6 4.74 -1.81 -3.99
C THR A 6 3.60 -0.80 -3.98
N HIS A 7 3.27 -0.28 -2.80
CA HIS A 7 2.19 0.67 -2.59
C HIS A 7 2.59 1.72 -1.57
N VAL A 8 1.82 2.79 -1.50
CA VAL A 8 1.83 3.77 -0.42
C VAL A 8 0.55 3.60 0.38
N LEU A 9 0.70 3.40 1.68
CA LEU A 9 -0.38 3.54 2.65
C LEU A 9 -0.59 5.02 2.93
N VAL A 10 -1.71 5.55 2.47
CA VAL A 10 -2.06 6.97 2.59
C VAL A 10 -3.11 7.14 3.67
N SER A 11 -2.80 8.00 4.63
CA SER A 11 -3.68 8.51 5.68
C SER A 11 -3.91 10.01 5.49
N ARG A 12 -4.67 10.66 6.38
CA ARG A 12 -4.91 12.11 6.30
C ARG A 12 -3.64 12.96 6.45
N THR A 13 -2.67 12.49 7.22
CA THR A 13 -1.50 13.30 7.63
C THR A 13 -0.18 12.74 7.11
N LYS A 14 -0.18 11.51 6.59
CA LYS A 14 1.04 10.80 6.25
C LYS A 14 0.82 9.81 5.11
N GLU A 15 1.81 9.76 4.25
CA GLU A 15 2.01 8.74 3.22
C GLU A 15 3.19 7.85 3.64
N THR A 16 2.98 6.53 3.66
CA THR A 16 4.01 5.58 4.10
C THR A 16 4.19 4.50 3.04
N PRO A 17 5.37 4.37 2.43
CA PRO A 17 5.67 3.27 1.53
C PRO A 17 5.53 1.93 2.24
N VAL A 18 4.84 0.99 1.61
CA VAL A 18 4.59 -0.36 2.14
C VAL A 18 4.80 -1.41 1.06
N GLN A 19 5.30 -2.56 1.50
CA GLN A 19 5.34 -3.78 0.72
C GLN A 19 4.10 -4.61 1.05
N LEU A 20 3.29 -4.92 0.04
CA LEU A 20 2.16 -5.83 0.18
C LEU A 20 2.66 -7.26 0.09
N VAL A 21 2.25 -8.08 1.04
CA VAL A 21 2.50 -9.52 1.05
C VAL A 21 1.18 -10.24 1.27
N ALA A 22 0.87 -11.24 0.45
CA ALA A 22 -0.35 -12.02 0.60
C ALA A 22 -0.36 -12.75 1.95
N GLY A 23 -1.47 -12.64 2.68
CA GLY A 23 -1.74 -13.32 3.94
C GLY A 23 -3.01 -14.17 3.88
N ALA A 24 -3.36 -14.84 4.98
CA ALA A 24 -4.49 -15.76 5.02
C ALA A 24 -5.87 -15.09 4.79
N LYS A 25 -6.03 -13.82 5.19
CA LYS A 25 -7.31 -13.09 5.16
C LYS A 25 -7.30 -11.87 4.22
N GLY A 26 -6.19 -11.61 3.56
CA GLY A 26 -5.96 -10.39 2.80
C GLY A 26 -4.47 -10.18 2.55
N TYR A 27 -4.02 -8.94 2.74
CA TYR A 27 -2.65 -8.52 2.49
C TYR A 27 -2.05 -7.89 3.74
N TRP A 28 -0.87 -8.37 4.12
CA TRP A 28 -0.04 -7.72 5.12
C TRP A 28 0.70 -6.54 4.50
N LEU A 29 0.76 -5.43 5.24
CA LEU A 29 1.41 -4.20 4.82
C LEU A 29 2.67 -4.02 5.66
N TYR A 30 3.81 -4.36 5.07
CA TYR A 30 5.10 -4.18 5.73
C TYR A 30 5.66 -2.80 5.41
N THR A 31 5.98 -2.04 6.44
CA THR A 31 6.87 -0.89 6.33
C THR A 31 8.32 -1.34 6.23
N GLU A 32 9.20 -0.45 5.80
CA GLU A 32 10.64 -0.70 5.75
C GLU A 32 11.19 -1.12 7.11
N SER A 33 10.81 -0.41 8.18
CA SER A 33 11.27 -0.69 9.54
C SER A 33 10.86 -2.08 10.01
N GLU A 34 9.61 -2.48 9.76
CA GLU A 34 9.12 -3.82 10.15
C GLU A 34 9.88 -4.93 9.40
N LEU A 35 10.15 -4.75 8.10
CA LEU A 35 10.93 -5.70 7.31
C LEU A 35 12.40 -5.78 7.73
N GLN A 36 13.02 -4.65 8.10
CA GLN A 36 14.41 -4.61 8.56
C GLN A 36 14.58 -5.22 9.94
N THR A 37 13.63 -4.99 10.84
CA THR A 37 13.66 -5.51 12.22
C THR A 37 13.13 -6.94 12.35
N GLY A 38 12.48 -7.47 11.29
CA GLY A 38 11.79 -8.76 11.35
C GLY A 38 10.53 -8.73 12.22
N ALA A 39 10.01 -7.54 12.49
CA ALA A 39 8.79 -7.37 13.28
C ALA A 39 7.55 -7.81 12.47
N PRO A 40 6.50 -8.31 13.13
CA PRO A 40 5.23 -8.57 12.47
C PRO A 40 4.61 -7.26 11.97
N PRO A 41 3.96 -7.27 10.80
CA PRO A 41 3.34 -6.09 10.23
C PRO A 41 2.16 -5.65 11.10
N ALA A 42 2.14 -4.37 11.47
CA ALA A 42 1.03 -3.83 12.25
C ALA A 42 -0.25 -3.71 11.42
N PHE A 43 -0.13 -3.48 10.12
CA PHE A 43 -1.27 -3.23 9.23
C PHE A 43 -1.62 -4.43 8.34
N GLU A 44 -2.92 -4.63 8.18
CA GLU A 44 -3.52 -5.62 7.28
C GLU A 44 -4.61 -4.96 6.44
N MET A 45 -4.62 -5.21 5.14
CA MET A 45 -5.72 -4.85 4.26
C MET A 45 -6.50 -6.11 3.91
N ARG A 46 -7.79 -6.11 4.24
CA ARG A 46 -8.71 -7.20 3.92
C ARG A 46 -9.64 -6.75 2.79
N PRO A 47 -9.66 -7.44 1.65
CA PRO A 47 -10.59 -7.14 0.57
C PRO A 47 -12.03 -7.09 1.11
N LYS A 48 -12.79 -6.06 0.71
CA LYS A 48 -14.19 -5.79 1.14
C LYS A 48 -14.38 -5.37 2.60
N LEU A 49 -13.45 -5.68 3.51
CA LEU A 49 -13.56 -5.32 4.94
C LEU A 49 -12.76 -4.06 5.30
N GLY A 50 -11.76 -3.69 4.50
CA GLY A 50 -10.96 -2.48 4.69
C GLY A 50 -9.66 -2.74 5.44
N PHE A 51 -9.23 -1.75 6.24
CA PHE A 51 -7.93 -1.75 6.89
C PHE A 51 -8.03 -2.13 8.36
N TYR A 52 -7.02 -2.85 8.84
CA TYR A 52 -6.86 -3.23 10.22
C TYR A 52 -5.47 -2.87 10.71
N CYS A 53 -5.37 -2.33 11.92
CA CYS A 53 -4.12 -2.12 12.63
C CYS A 53 -4.15 -2.97 13.90
N ARG A 54 -3.22 -3.92 14.04
CA ARG A 54 -3.12 -4.87 15.17
C ARG A 54 -4.46 -5.57 15.48
N GLY A 55 -5.22 -5.91 14.44
CA GLY A 55 -6.53 -6.58 14.55
C GLY A 55 -7.73 -5.65 14.76
N GLN A 56 -7.53 -4.35 14.98
CA GLN A 56 -8.63 -3.37 15.08
C GLN A 56 -8.90 -2.72 13.73
N GLN A 57 -10.16 -2.64 13.32
CA GLN A 57 -10.54 -1.99 12.06
C GLN A 57 -10.30 -0.49 12.14
N VAL A 58 -9.66 0.07 11.12
CA VAL A 58 -9.34 1.49 11.01
C VAL A 58 -9.85 2.07 9.71
N VAL A 59 -10.22 3.36 9.74
CA VAL A 59 -10.77 4.11 8.61
C VAL A 59 -9.86 5.27 8.21
N GLY A 60 -10.10 5.84 7.03
CA GLY A 60 -9.31 6.97 6.52
C GLY A 60 -7.94 6.59 5.97
N PHE A 61 -7.71 5.29 5.76
CA PHE A 61 -6.55 4.76 5.06
C PHE A 61 -6.95 4.29 3.66
N ARG A 62 -6.05 4.49 2.70
CA ARG A 62 -6.15 3.90 1.36
C ARG A 62 -4.78 3.40 0.91
N LEU A 63 -4.78 2.41 0.01
CA LEU A 63 -3.56 1.98 -0.68
C LEU A 63 -3.55 2.57 -2.07
N GLN A 64 -2.43 3.21 -2.40
CA GLN A 64 -2.16 3.67 -3.74
C GLN A 64 -0.98 2.87 -4.29
N PRO A 65 -1.11 2.20 -5.44
CA PRO A 65 0.02 1.53 -6.08
C PRO A 65 1.14 2.54 -6.30
N LEU A 66 2.37 2.16 -5.93
CA LEU A 66 3.53 2.87 -6.43
C LEU A 66 3.64 2.46 -7.89
N THR A 67 3.17 3.31 -8.79
CA THR A 67 3.55 3.22 -10.19
C THR A 67 5.07 3.25 -10.23
N GLN A 68 5.70 2.07 -10.33
CA GLN A 68 6.96 1.96 -11.03
C GLN A 68 6.71 2.70 -12.32
N LYS A 69 7.47 3.77 -12.56
CA LYS A 69 7.41 4.63 -13.73
C LYS A 69 7.37 3.73 -14.97
N ALA A 70 6.16 3.34 -15.39
CA ALA A 70 5.95 2.70 -16.66
C ALA A 70 6.37 3.77 -17.67
N ALA A 71 7.33 3.40 -18.49
CA ALA A 71 7.79 4.21 -19.59
C ALA A 71 6.59 4.85 -20.31
N ALA A 72 6.70 6.15 -20.58
CA ALA A 72 5.94 6.93 -21.54
C ALA A 72 4.65 6.29 -22.09
N GLN A 73 3.50 6.66 -21.53
CA GLN A 73 2.31 6.83 -22.36
C GLN A 73 2.15 8.34 -22.61
N PRO A 74 2.39 8.85 -23.82
CA PRO A 74 1.90 10.17 -24.16
C PRO A 74 0.38 10.12 -24.08
N GLN A 75 -0.20 10.88 -23.15
CA GLN A 75 -1.61 11.24 -23.23
C GLN A 75 -1.83 11.90 -24.59
N ALA A 76 -2.44 11.17 -25.52
CA ALA A 76 -2.94 11.74 -26.75
C ALA A 76 -4.04 12.76 -26.38
N PRO A 77 -3.96 14.01 -26.83
CA PRO A 77 -5.06 14.95 -26.68
C PRO A 77 -6.17 14.53 -27.65
N GLN A 78 -7.31 14.06 -27.15
CA GLN A 78 -8.51 13.99 -27.99
C GLN A 78 -9.42 15.18 -27.67
N LEU A 79 -9.13 16.24 -28.44
CA LEU A 79 -10.06 17.15 -29.13
C LEU A 79 -11.50 17.21 -28.64
N VAL A 80 -11.85 18.43 -28.23
CA VAL A 80 -13.17 19.05 -28.31
C VAL A 80 -13.88 18.75 -29.64
N GLN A 81 -15.19 18.48 -29.58
CA GLN A 81 -16.14 18.71 -30.66
C GLN A 81 -17.28 19.56 -30.12
#